data_AF-A0A3B0RRS6-F1
#
_entry.id   AF-A0A3B0RRS6-F1
#
_cell.length_a   1.000
_cell.length_b   1.000
_cell.length_c   1.000
_cell.angle_alpha   90.00
_cell.angle_beta   90.00
_cell.angle_gamma   90.00
#
_symmetry.space_group_name_H-M   'P 1'
#
loop_
_entity.id
_entity.type
_entity.pdbx_description
1 polymer ?
#
loop_
_entity_poly.entity_id
_entity_poly.type
_entity_poly.pdbx_seq_one_letter_code
_entity_poly.pdbx_strand_id
1 'polypeptide(L)'
;MAAAWNVLMQRLGYNRYFAQGGDWGALVTSAIGVQNEGRCAGIHINLVVVGTPPEDVMKNPTPAEQASLARFASYQTQGAGYAEIQRTKPQTLGYGLADSPVGQMAWIVEKFQGWSDDAATPDDSFDRDQLLDNVMLYWLNNAGASSARLYRESFGQPNVDPVIIPSGCSIFPDEIITPSRRWAESRFQNMVYWNEPEHGGHFAALEVPELFVTEVRACFAAMKL
;
A
#
# COMPACT_ATOMS: atom_id res chain seq x y z
N MET A 1 4.02 3.28 14.26
CA MET A 1 4.28 1.89 13.83
C MET A 1 5.74 1.64 13.48
N ALA A 2 6.38 2.43 12.61
CA ALA A 2 7.79 2.24 12.21
C ALA A 2 8.78 2.01 13.38
N ALA A 3 8.73 2.84 14.42
CA ALA A 3 9.57 2.65 15.62
C ALA A 3 9.36 1.30 16.31
N ALA A 4 8.11 0.79 16.35
CA ALA A 4 7.81 -0.51 16.93
C ALA A 4 8.38 -1.67 16.07
N TRP A 5 8.33 -1.54 14.74
CA TRP A 5 8.95 -2.49 13.82
C TRP A 5 10.47 -2.52 13.99
N ASN A 6 11.11 -1.36 14.13
CA ASN A 6 12.55 -1.32 14.40
C ASN A 6 12.93 -1.99 15.74
N VAL A 7 12.11 -1.84 16.79
CA VAL A 7 12.30 -2.59 18.05
C VAL A 7 12.08 -4.09 17.85
N LEU A 8 11.09 -4.50 17.07
CA LEU A 8 10.83 -5.90 16.75
C LEU A 8 12.05 -6.54 16.07
N MET A 9 12.59 -5.91 15.03
CA MET A 9 13.74 -6.43 14.30
C MET A 9 14.97 -6.59 15.21
N GLN A 10 15.19 -5.65 16.12
CA GLN A 10 16.26 -5.75 17.12
C GLN A 10 16.04 -6.95 18.06
N ARG A 11 14.82 -7.17 18.54
CA ARG A 11 14.49 -8.31 19.42
C ARG A 11 14.63 -9.66 18.71
N LEU A 12 14.43 -9.69 17.40
CA LEU A 12 14.67 -10.87 16.57
C LEU A 12 16.15 -11.07 16.21
N GLY A 13 17.05 -10.15 16.57
CA GLY A 13 18.49 -10.23 16.29
C GLY A 13 18.91 -9.72 14.90
N TYR A 14 18.00 -9.09 14.15
CA TYR A 14 18.31 -8.50 12.85
C TYR A 14 18.91 -7.10 13.00
N ASN A 15 20.24 -7.03 12.96
CA ASN A 15 20.99 -5.76 12.98
C ASN A 15 21.04 -5.07 11.61
N ARG A 16 20.70 -5.80 10.54
CA ARG A 16 20.57 -5.29 9.18
C ARG A 16 19.47 -6.06 8.44
N TYR A 17 18.53 -5.35 7.83
CA TYR A 17 17.37 -5.96 7.17
C TYR A 17 16.86 -5.10 6.01
N PHE A 18 16.15 -5.73 5.07
CA PHE A 18 15.29 -5.03 4.12
C PHE A 18 13.85 -4.99 4.63
N ALA A 19 13.09 -3.97 4.23
CA ALA A 19 11.66 -3.88 4.53
C ALA A 19 10.84 -3.74 3.24
N GLN A 20 9.64 -4.30 3.23
CA GLN A 20 8.75 -4.34 2.06
C GLN A 20 7.33 -3.97 2.49
N GLY A 21 6.60 -3.20 1.66
CA GLY A 21 5.18 -2.99 1.92
C GLY A 21 4.37 -2.39 0.77
N GLY A 22 3.10 -2.80 0.70
CA GLY A 22 2.00 -2.15 -0.01
C GLY A 22 0.99 -1.54 0.97
N ASP A 23 -0.01 -0.79 0.49
CA ASP A 23 -1.05 -0.15 1.32
C ASP A 23 -0.50 0.59 2.56
N TRP A 24 -1.11 0.43 3.75
CA TRP A 24 -0.57 0.95 5.01
C TRP A 24 0.85 0.46 5.29
N GLY A 25 1.20 -0.76 4.84
CA GLY A 25 2.55 -1.29 4.91
C GLY A 25 3.56 -0.45 4.13
N ALA A 26 3.17 0.15 3.00
CA ALA A 26 4.01 1.07 2.24
C ALA A 26 4.28 2.36 3.02
N LEU A 27 3.27 2.91 3.69
CA LEU A 27 3.42 4.09 4.55
C LEU A 27 4.32 3.80 5.76
N VAL A 28 4.15 2.65 6.41
CA VAL A 28 4.99 2.23 7.54
C VAL A 28 6.43 1.98 7.08
N THR A 29 6.62 1.29 5.96
CA THR A 29 7.94 0.98 5.39
C THR A 29 8.66 2.25 4.94
N SER A 30 7.95 3.17 4.30
CA SER A 30 8.50 4.49 3.96
C SER A 30 8.88 5.26 5.22
N ALA A 31 8.08 5.21 6.28
CA ALA A 31 8.42 5.84 7.56
C ALA A 31 9.66 5.21 8.23
N ILE A 32 9.91 3.91 8.07
CA ILE A 32 11.18 3.28 8.48
C ILE A 32 12.34 3.91 7.70
N GLY A 33 12.18 4.10 6.39
CA GLY A 33 13.18 4.73 5.53
C GLY A 33 13.43 6.21 5.85
N VAL A 34 12.39 6.96 6.21
CA VAL A 34 12.50 8.36 6.68
C VAL A 34 13.22 8.43 8.02
N GLN A 35 12.88 7.56 8.98
CA GLN A 35 13.52 7.53 10.30
C GLN A 35 15.01 7.18 10.22
N ASN A 36 15.37 6.30 9.29
CA ASN A 36 16.75 5.91 8.99
C ASN A 36 17.60 5.67 10.26
N GLU A 37 17.14 4.80 11.16
CA GLU A 37 17.90 4.43 12.36
C GLU A 37 19.15 3.56 12.07
N GLY A 38 19.59 3.49 10.81
CA GLY A 38 20.83 2.82 10.37
C GLY A 38 20.76 1.29 10.23
N ARG A 39 19.66 0.63 10.61
CA ARG A 39 19.50 -0.84 10.53
C ARG A 39 18.76 -1.33 9.28
N CYS A 40 17.90 -0.49 8.70
CA CYS A 40 17.22 -0.83 7.45
C CYS A 40 18.18 -0.55 6.28
N ALA A 41 18.59 -1.60 5.56
CA ALA A 41 19.52 -1.51 4.44
C ALA A 41 18.86 -0.96 3.16
N GLY A 42 17.54 -1.04 3.07
CA GLY A 42 16.75 -0.54 1.96
C GLY A 42 15.31 -1.03 2.01
N ILE A 43 14.46 -0.41 1.18
CA ILE A 43 13.02 -0.68 1.14
C ILE A 43 12.51 -1.04 -0.25
N HIS A 44 11.46 -1.84 -0.33
CA HIS A 44 10.67 -2.08 -1.54
C HIS A 44 9.19 -1.72 -1.32
N ILE A 45 8.61 -0.97 -2.24
CA ILE A 45 7.25 -0.43 -2.13
C ILE A 45 6.44 -0.80 -3.37
N ASN A 46 5.22 -1.29 -3.17
CA ASN A 46 4.29 -1.62 -4.27
C ASN A 46 2.96 -0.82 -4.26
N LEU A 47 2.75 0.06 -3.26
CA LEU A 47 1.84 1.20 -3.35
C LEU A 47 2.66 2.47 -3.14
N VAL A 48 2.98 3.18 -4.23
CA VAL A 48 3.91 4.30 -4.19
C VAL A 48 3.17 5.59 -3.84
N VAL A 49 2.99 5.83 -2.55
CA VAL A 49 2.43 7.10 -2.07
C VAL A 49 3.47 8.20 -2.23
N VAL A 50 3.13 9.22 -2.99
CA VAL A 50 3.96 10.41 -3.20
C VAL A 50 3.14 11.64 -2.81
N GLY A 51 3.83 12.69 -2.36
CA GLY A 51 3.17 13.96 -2.06
C GLY A 51 2.67 14.65 -3.32
N THR A 52 2.36 15.93 -3.21
CA THR A 52 1.93 16.77 -4.34
C THR A 52 2.87 16.58 -5.56
N PRO A 53 2.32 16.42 -6.78
CA PRO A 53 3.15 16.32 -7.98
C PRO A 53 4.10 17.50 -8.11
N PRO A 54 5.37 17.27 -8.52
CA PRO A 54 6.30 18.33 -8.85
C PRO A 54 5.74 19.30 -9.91
N GLU A 55 6.24 20.53 -9.92
CA GLU A 55 5.72 21.60 -10.78
C GLU A 55 5.75 21.25 -12.27
N ASP A 56 6.78 20.51 -12.72
CA ASP A 56 6.91 20.03 -14.09
C ASP A 56 5.91 18.92 -14.45
N VAL A 57 5.51 18.08 -13.48
CA VAL A 57 4.40 17.12 -13.65
C VAL A 57 3.07 17.86 -13.73
N MET A 58 2.87 18.89 -12.91
CA MET A 58 1.63 19.69 -12.91
C MET A 58 1.46 20.52 -14.18
N LYS A 59 2.54 21.14 -14.68
CA LYS A 59 2.47 22.03 -15.85
C LYS A 59 2.40 21.27 -17.17
N ASN A 60 3.17 20.18 -17.27
CA ASN A 60 3.30 19.39 -18.50
C ASN A 60 3.26 17.90 -18.18
N PRO A 61 2.08 17.35 -17.83
CA PRO A 61 1.93 15.93 -17.59
C PRO A 61 2.06 15.15 -18.91
N THR A 62 2.73 14.02 -18.85
CA THR A 62 2.64 12.98 -19.89
C THR A 62 1.23 12.38 -19.91
N PRO A 63 0.82 11.69 -20.99
CA PRO A 63 -0.47 11.01 -21.03
C PRO A 63 -0.68 10.02 -19.87
N ALA A 64 0.39 9.29 -19.48
CA ALA A 64 0.35 8.36 -18.35
C ALA A 64 0.13 9.08 -17.01
N GLU A 65 0.81 10.21 -16.78
CA GLU A 65 0.60 11.01 -15.56
C GLU A 65 -0.78 11.63 -15.52
N GLN A 66 -1.29 12.11 -16.65
CA GLN A 66 -2.65 12.62 -16.75
C GLN A 66 -3.68 11.54 -16.41
N ALA A 67 -3.48 10.31 -16.91
CA ALA A 67 -4.33 9.17 -16.58
C ALA A 67 -4.25 8.82 -15.09
N SER A 68 -3.05 8.78 -14.49
CA SER A 68 -2.88 8.54 -13.06
C SER A 68 -3.55 9.60 -12.20
N LEU A 69 -3.45 10.89 -12.56
CA LEU A 69 -4.10 11.98 -11.84
C LEU A 69 -5.63 11.88 -11.93
N ALA A 70 -6.16 11.54 -13.11
CA ALA A 70 -7.59 11.33 -13.31
C ALA A 70 -8.10 10.12 -12.50
N ARG A 71 -7.34 9.02 -12.47
CA ARG A 71 -7.66 7.84 -11.65
C ARG A 71 -7.70 8.20 -10.17
N PHE A 72 -6.69 8.92 -9.68
CA PHE A 72 -6.65 9.35 -8.28
C PHE A 72 -7.80 10.30 -7.91
N ALA A 73 -8.22 11.19 -8.83
CA ALA A 73 -9.40 12.03 -8.64
C ALA A 73 -10.71 11.21 -8.60
N SER A 74 -10.83 10.19 -9.45
CA SER A 74 -11.95 9.24 -9.42
C SER A 74 -12.00 8.49 -8.08
N TYR A 75 -10.86 7.97 -7.62
CA TYR A 75 -10.76 7.32 -6.30
C TYR A 75 -11.21 8.24 -5.17
N GLN A 76 -10.77 9.50 -5.15
CA GLN A 76 -11.16 10.46 -4.11
C GLN A 76 -12.67 10.71 -4.06
N THR A 77 -13.36 10.66 -5.19
CA THR A 77 -14.79 10.98 -5.27
C THR A 77 -15.69 9.75 -5.16
N GLN A 78 -15.23 8.58 -5.63
CA GLN A 78 -16.04 7.36 -5.73
C GLN A 78 -15.54 6.21 -4.85
N GLY A 79 -14.22 6.10 -4.66
CA GLY A 79 -13.58 4.97 -3.97
C GLY A 79 -13.26 5.21 -2.49
N ALA A 80 -13.12 6.47 -2.06
CA ALA A 80 -12.61 6.83 -0.74
C ALA A 80 -13.65 6.80 0.41
N GLY A 81 -14.92 6.47 0.12
CA GLY A 81 -16.00 6.50 1.11
C GLY A 81 -15.71 5.65 2.36
N TYR A 82 -15.12 4.47 2.17
CA TYR A 82 -14.70 3.59 3.27
C TYR A 82 -13.66 4.26 4.18
N ALA A 83 -12.67 4.93 3.59
CA ALA A 83 -11.61 5.61 4.32
C ALA A 83 -12.13 6.82 5.09
N GLU A 84 -13.07 7.57 4.51
CA GLU A 84 -13.68 8.75 5.16
C GLU A 84 -14.48 8.38 6.41
N ILE A 85 -15.31 7.33 6.35
CA ILE A 85 -16.05 6.88 7.53
C ILE A 85 -15.11 6.29 8.59
N GLN A 86 -14.07 5.56 8.19
CA GLN A 86 -13.07 5.00 9.12
C GLN A 86 -12.23 6.11 9.77
N ARG A 87 -11.85 7.16 9.03
CA ARG A 87 -11.10 8.29 9.58
C ARG A 87 -11.92 9.11 10.58
N THR A 88 -13.22 9.25 10.36
CA THR A 88 -14.06 10.16 11.16
C THR A 88 -14.80 9.46 12.30
N LYS A 89 -15.42 8.30 12.05
CA LYS A 89 -16.30 7.57 12.98
C LYS A 89 -16.01 6.06 13.01
N PRO A 90 -14.76 5.62 13.25
CA PRO A 90 -14.40 4.20 13.19
C PRO A 90 -15.17 3.34 14.20
N GLN A 91 -15.47 3.88 15.39
CA GLN A 91 -16.24 3.16 16.41
C GLN A 91 -17.69 2.91 15.99
N THR A 92 -18.32 3.89 15.34
CA THR A 92 -19.71 3.78 14.87
C THR A 92 -19.83 2.71 13.79
N LEU A 93 -18.93 2.74 12.80
CA LEU A 93 -18.84 1.71 11.77
C LEU A 93 -18.59 0.32 12.38
N GLY A 94 -17.67 0.26 13.35
CA GLY A 94 -17.24 -0.98 13.98
C GLY A 94 -18.36 -1.80 14.60
N TYR A 95 -19.43 -1.19 15.13
CA TYR A 95 -20.56 -1.94 15.68
C TYR A 95 -21.27 -2.79 14.62
N GLY A 96 -21.48 -2.24 13.42
CA GLY A 96 -22.13 -2.99 12.33
C GLY A 96 -21.26 -4.13 11.81
N LEU A 97 -19.94 -3.89 11.71
CA LEU A 97 -18.97 -4.89 11.27
C LEU A 97 -18.79 -6.02 12.30
N ALA A 98 -18.91 -5.72 13.60
CA ALA A 98 -18.79 -6.70 14.68
C ALA A 98 -20.03 -7.60 14.83
N ASP A 99 -21.21 -7.08 14.49
CA ASP A 99 -22.49 -7.78 14.72
C ASP A 99 -22.94 -8.60 13.50
N SER A 100 -22.50 -8.23 12.30
CA SER A 100 -22.93 -8.88 11.05
C SER A 100 -21.74 -9.47 10.27
N PRO A 101 -21.61 -10.81 10.18
CA PRO A 101 -20.56 -11.43 9.39
C PRO A 101 -20.73 -11.14 7.88
N VAL A 102 -21.97 -11.02 7.40
CA VAL A 102 -22.26 -10.62 6.01
C VAL A 102 -21.85 -9.16 5.78
N GLY A 103 -22.10 -8.28 6.75
CA GLY A 103 -21.62 -6.90 6.71
C GLY A 103 -20.10 -6.80 6.69
N GLN A 104 -19.41 -7.57 7.54
CA GLN A 104 -17.96 -7.63 7.58
C GLN A 104 -17.35 -8.16 6.28
N MET A 105 -17.95 -9.21 5.70
CA MET A 105 -17.52 -9.80 4.44
C MET A 105 -17.71 -8.81 3.29
N ALA A 106 -18.89 -8.22 3.13
CA ALA A 106 -19.17 -7.27 2.05
C ALA A 106 -18.24 -6.04 2.11
N TRP A 107 -17.93 -5.56 3.32
CA TRP A 107 -17.02 -4.42 3.53
C TRP A 107 -15.59 -4.69 3.04
N ILE A 108 -15.13 -5.94 3.12
CA ILE A 108 -13.77 -6.34 2.72
C ILE A 108 -13.74 -6.75 1.25
N VAL A 109 -14.65 -7.64 0.84
CA VAL A 109 -14.65 -8.28 -0.48
C VAL A 109 -14.89 -7.28 -1.61
N GLU A 110 -15.63 -6.19 -1.37
CA GLU A 110 -15.74 -5.10 -2.35
C GLU A 110 -14.38 -4.50 -2.73
N LYS A 111 -13.41 -4.46 -1.81
CA LYS A 111 -12.06 -3.98 -2.12
C LYS A 111 -11.26 -4.97 -2.95
N PHE A 112 -11.40 -6.26 -2.67
CA PHE A 112 -10.81 -7.31 -3.49
C PHE A 112 -11.32 -7.26 -4.94
N GLN A 113 -12.59 -6.95 -5.16
CA GLN A 113 -13.09 -6.70 -6.51
C GLN A 113 -12.58 -5.38 -7.10
N GLY A 114 -12.77 -4.27 -6.38
CA GLY A 114 -12.56 -2.94 -6.95
C GLY A 114 -11.09 -2.53 -7.12
N TRP A 115 -10.14 -3.24 -6.50
CA TRP A 115 -8.72 -2.90 -6.50
C TRP A 115 -7.82 -3.96 -7.16
N SER A 116 -8.39 -4.93 -7.86
CA SER A 116 -7.63 -5.99 -8.55
C SER A 116 -7.71 -5.84 -10.06
N ASP A 117 -6.71 -6.37 -10.74
CA ASP A 117 -6.55 -6.29 -12.20
C ASP A 117 -7.73 -6.95 -12.93
N ASP A 118 -8.42 -6.15 -13.75
CA ASP A 118 -9.55 -6.54 -14.62
C ASP A 118 -10.65 -7.41 -13.96
N ALA A 119 -10.85 -7.27 -12.64
CA ALA A 119 -11.79 -8.11 -11.89
C ALA A 119 -13.26 -7.66 -12.07
N ALA A 120 -14.10 -8.52 -12.67
CA ALA A 120 -15.54 -8.29 -12.73
C ALA A 120 -16.25 -8.76 -11.45
N THR A 121 -15.69 -9.77 -10.79
CA THR A 121 -16.11 -10.33 -9.50
C THR A 121 -14.89 -10.56 -8.61
N PRO A 122 -15.04 -10.55 -7.27
CA PRO A 122 -13.90 -10.75 -6.38
C PRO A 122 -13.16 -12.07 -6.59
N ASP A 123 -13.85 -13.12 -7.04
CA ASP A 123 -13.30 -14.45 -7.27
C ASP A 123 -12.71 -14.66 -8.68
N ASP A 124 -12.62 -13.61 -9.50
CA ASP A 124 -11.86 -13.65 -10.75
C ASP A 124 -10.35 -13.64 -10.49
N SER A 125 -9.90 -12.85 -9.53
CA SER A 125 -8.47 -12.66 -9.20
C SER A 125 -8.00 -13.52 -8.02
N PHE A 126 -8.91 -14.05 -7.20
CA PHE A 126 -8.56 -14.79 -5.99
C PHE A 126 -9.43 -16.03 -5.78
N ASP A 127 -8.84 -17.07 -5.19
CA ASP A 127 -9.61 -18.21 -4.73
C ASP A 127 -10.54 -17.79 -3.56
N ARG A 128 -11.75 -18.36 -3.53
CA ARG A 128 -12.76 -18.00 -2.52
C ARG A 128 -12.33 -18.33 -1.11
N ASP A 129 -11.58 -19.41 -0.90
CA ASP A 129 -11.07 -19.75 0.42
C ASP A 129 -10.03 -18.73 0.87
N GLN A 130 -9.20 -18.20 -0.03
CA GLN A 130 -8.26 -17.11 0.30
C GLN A 130 -8.99 -15.82 0.71
N LEU A 131 -10.06 -15.47 -0.01
CA LEU A 131 -10.91 -14.31 0.35
C LEU A 131 -11.56 -14.52 1.72
N LEU A 132 -12.12 -15.70 1.96
CA LEU A 132 -12.75 -16.03 3.23
C LEU A 132 -11.75 -16.07 4.38
N ASP A 133 -10.56 -16.62 4.18
CA ASP A 133 -9.49 -16.61 5.19
C ASP A 133 -9.14 -15.17 5.60
N ASN A 134 -9.03 -14.25 4.63
CA ASN A 134 -8.81 -12.84 4.93
C ASN A 134 -9.96 -12.26 5.78
N VAL A 135 -11.21 -12.46 5.35
CA VAL A 135 -12.40 -11.99 6.09
C VAL A 135 -12.46 -12.59 7.50
N MET A 136 -12.12 -13.87 7.65
CA MET A 136 -12.15 -14.58 8.93
C MET A 136 -11.11 -14.06 9.91
N LEU A 137 -9.95 -13.59 9.44
CA LEU A 137 -8.98 -12.88 10.28
C LEU A 137 -9.57 -11.61 10.89
N TYR A 138 -10.42 -10.88 10.17
CA TYR A 138 -11.12 -9.72 10.74
C TYR A 138 -12.26 -10.14 11.67
N TRP A 139 -13.09 -11.09 11.23
CA TRP A 139 -14.30 -11.51 11.95
C TRP A 139 -13.98 -12.19 13.29
N LEU A 140 -13.14 -13.23 13.29
CA LEU A 140 -12.85 -14.02 14.50
C LEU A 140 -12.12 -13.21 15.58
N ASN A 141 -11.33 -12.22 15.18
CA ASN A 141 -10.63 -11.32 16.10
C ASN A 141 -11.47 -10.09 16.48
N ASN A 142 -12.68 -9.95 15.92
CA ASN A 142 -13.51 -8.75 16.04
C ASN A 142 -12.73 -7.46 15.72
N ALA A 143 -11.96 -7.50 14.63
CA ALA A 143 -10.93 -6.51 14.35
C ALA A 143 -11.42 -5.33 13.51
N GLY A 144 -12.67 -5.32 13.01
CA GLY A 144 -13.19 -4.28 12.13
C GLY A 144 -13.10 -2.86 12.74
N ALA A 145 -13.46 -2.71 14.02
CA ALA A 145 -13.35 -1.42 14.71
C ALA A 145 -11.89 -1.02 14.96
N SER A 146 -11.05 -1.96 15.39
CA SER A 146 -9.66 -1.68 15.73
C SER A 146 -8.80 -1.36 14.50
N SER A 147 -9.02 -2.04 13.37
CA SER A 147 -8.32 -1.75 12.12
C SER A 147 -8.75 -0.39 11.57
N ALA A 148 -10.05 -0.07 11.60
CA ALA A 148 -10.58 1.23 11.16
C ALA A 148 -9.97 2.43 11.90
N ARG A 149 -9.59 2.28 13.18
CA ARG A 149 -8.94 3.36 13.95
C ARG A 149 -7.60 3.80 13.36
N LEU A 150 -6.91 2.95 12.60
CA LEU A 150 -5.69 3.35 11.90
C LEU A 150 -5.94 4.56 10.96
N TYR A 151 -7.07 4.56 10.27
CA TYR A 151 -7.45 5.67 9.40
C TYR A 151 -7.64 6.96 10.19
N ARG A 152 -8.27 6.89 11.36
CA ARG A 152 -8.47 8.05 12.24
C ARG A 152 -7.15 8.66 12.67
N GLU A 153 -6.17 7.83 13.01
CA GLU A 153 -4.87 8.29 13.50
C GLU A 153 -3.92 8.78 12.39
N SER A 154 -4.12 8.35 11.13
CA SER A 154 -3.06 8.50 10.11
C SER A 154 -3.50 8.90 8.71
N PHE A 155 -4.79 8.83 8.33
CA PHE A 155 -5.20 9.04 6.94
C PHE A 155 -5.18 10.52 6.51
N GLY A 156 -5.41 11.47 7.42
CA GLY A 156 -5.53 12.89 7.06
C GLY A 156 -4.20 13.61 6.77
N GLN A 157 -3.07 13.03 7.17
CA GLN A 157 -1.74 13.66 7.07
C GLN A 157 -0.67 12.58 6.83
N PRO A 158 -0.63 11.96 5.63
CA PRO A 158 0.41 10.98 5.33
C PRO A 158 1.78 11.67 5.37
N ASN A 159 2.75 11.06 6.06
CA ASN A 159 4.13 11.50 5.99
C ASN A 159 4.65 11.25 4.56
N VAL A 160 5.07 12.31 3.89
CA VAL A 160 5.66 12.32 2.54
C VAL A 160 7.08 12.88 2.55
N ASP A 161 7.74 12.86 3.70
CA ASP A 161 9.13 13.28 3.85
C ASP A 161 10.04 12.43 2.95
N PRO A 162 11.19 12.99 2.51
CA PRO A 162 12.11 12.27 1.65
C PRO A 162 12.64 10.97 2.27
N VAL A 163 12.70 9.92 1.45
CA VAL A 163 13.39 8.67 1.76
C VAL A 163 14.75 8.69 1.07
N ILE A 164 15.82 8.65 1.86
CA ILE A 164 17.21 8.78 1.38
C ILE A 164 17.99 7.46 1.37
N ILE A 165 17.48 6.43 2.04
CA ILE A 165 18.05 5.07 1.98
C ILE A 165 17.73 4.42 0.63
N PRO A 166 18.47 3.38 0.20
CA PRO A 166 18.16 2.66 -1.03
C PRO A 166 16.69 2.22 -1.07
N SER A 167 15.99 2.57 -2.14
CA SER A 167 14.57 2.23 -2.31
C SER A 167 14.32 1.60 -3.67
N GLY A 168 13.32 0.73 -3.73
CA GLY A 168 12.77 0.20 -4.97
C GLY A 168 11.26 0.33 -5.01
N CYS A 169 10.74 0.57 -6.21
CA CYS A 169 9.31 0.76 -6.45
C CYS A 169 8.85 -0.15 -7.60
N SER A 170 7.72 -0.83 -7.40
CA SER A 170 7.01 -1.59 -8.45
C SER A 170 5.62 -1.00 -8.63
N ILE A 171 5.30 -0.56 -9.85
CA ILE A 171 4.04 0.13 -10.17
C ILE A 171 3.08 -0.82 -10.88
N PHE A 172 2.22 -1.48 -10.10
CA PHE A 172 1.19 -2.37 -10.63
C PHE A 172 0.10 -1.56 -11.35
N PRO A 173 -0.37 -2.03 -12.53
CA PRO A 173 -1.18 -1.22 -13.44
C PRO A 173 -2.54 -0.81 -12.88
N ASP A 174 -3.13 -1.61 -11.97
CA ASP A 174 -4.44 -1.34 -11.36
C ASP A 174 -4.36 -0.95 -9.88
N GLU A 175 -3.23 -0.38 -9.47
CA GLU A 175 -3.11 0.30 -8.20
C GLU A 175 -3.90 1.64 -8.18
N ILE A 176 -4.32 2.06 -6.98
CA ILE A 176 -5.09 3.28 -6.70
C ILE A 176 -4.41 4.53 -7.27
N ILE A 177 -3.08 4.57 -7.19
CA ILE A 177 -2.25 5.63 -7.76
C ILE A 177 -0.99 5.02 -8.38
N THR A 178 -0.65 5.50 -9.58
CA THR A 178 0.48 5.02 -10.37
C THR A 178 1.37 6.21 -10.73
N PRO A 179 2.12 6.77 -9.77
CA PRO A 179 2.96 7.92 -10.06
C PRO A 179 4.04 7.57 -11.07
N SER A 180 4.44 8.54 -11.90
CA SER A 180 5.59 8.36 -12.77
C SER A 180 6.89 8.29 -11.98
N ARG A 181 7.94 7.74 -12.61
CA ARG A 181 9.27 7.68 -12.00
C ARG A 181 9.77 9.06 -11.54
N ARG A 182 9.63 10.10 -12.37
CA ARG A 182 10.06 11.46 -12.03
C ARG A 182 9.29 12.05 -10.86
N TRP A 183 8.02 11.68 -10.69
CA TRP A 183 7.24 12.07 -9.53
C TRP A 183 7.72 11.29 -8.29
N ALA A 184 7.93 9.98 -8.39
CA ALA A 184 8.43 9.16 -7.29
C ALA A 184 9.82 9.61 -6.79
N GLU A 185 10.71 10.02 -7.69
CA GLU A 185 12.06 10.52 -7.35
C GLU A 185 12.04 11.79 -6.48
N SER A 186 10.95 12.56 -6.48
CA SER A 186 10.79 13.70 -5.55
C SER A 186 10.78 13.27 -4.07
N ARG A 187 10.31 12.04 -3.79
CA ARG A 187 10.24 11.47 -2.45
C ARG A 187 11.36 10.45 -2.23
N PHE A 188 11.56 9.53 -3.17
CA PHE A 188 12.52 8.43 -3.08
C PHE A 188 13.83 8.83 -3.75
N GLN A 189 14.69 9.55 -3.02
CA GLN A 189 15.86 10.23 -3.57
C GLN A 189 17.04 9.30 -3.89
N ASN A 190 17.02 8.06 -3.39
CA ASN A 190 18.01 7.03 -3.65
C ASN A 190 17.34 5.77 -4.21
N MET A 191 16.60 5.95 -5.30
CA MET A 191 15.86 4.87 -5.94
C MET A 191 16.78 4.03 -6.83
N VAL A 192 17.03 2.79 -6.42
CA VAL A 192 17.93 1.85 -7.10
C VAL A 192 17.17 0.84 -7.98
N TYR A 193 15.85 0.75 -7.82
CA TYR A 193 14.99 -0.12 -8.59
C TYR A 193 13.66 0.57 -8.92
N TRP A 194 13.26 0.49 -10.17
CA TRP A 194 11.96 0.95 -10.66
C TRP A 194 11.49 -0.03 -11.72
N ASN A 195 10.26 -0.52 -11.60
CA ASN A 195 9.64 -1.31 -12.65
C ASN A 195 8.13 -1.07 -12.70
N GLU A 196 7.55 -1.34 -13.86
CA GLU A 196 6.13 -1.17 -14.16
C GLU A 196 5.63 -2.52 -14.71
N PRO A 197 5.22 -3.47 -13.82
CA PRO A 197 4.74 -4.78 -14.25
C PRO A 197 3.51 -4.70 -15.16
N GLU A 198 3.32 -5.68 -16.04
CA GLU A 198 2.21 -5.68 -17.02
C GLU A 198 0.85 -6.08 -16.42
N HIS A 199 0.86 -6.74 -15.26
CA HIS A 199 -0.32 -7.31 -14.60
C HIS A 199 -0.29 -7.08 -13.09
N GLY A 200 -1.47 -7.08 -12.48
CA GLY A 200 -1.71 -7.02 -11.04
C GLY A 200 -2.28 -5.68 -10.56
N GLY A 201 -3.03 -5.75 -9.45
CA GLY A 201 -3.58 -4.58 -8.77
C GLY A 201 -2.95 -4.34 -7.41
N HIS A 202 -3.79 -3.90 -6.47
CA HIS A 202 -3.41 -3.50 -5.12
C HIS A 202 -2.88 -4.67 -4.28
N PHE A 203 -3.42 -5.87 -4.48
CA PHE A 203 -3.06 -7.08 -3.72
C PHE A 203 -1.95 -7.88 -4.40
N ALA A 204 -0.95 -7.20 -4.97
CA ALA A 204 0.10 -7.77 -5.83
C ALA A 204 0.68 -9.11 -5.37
N ALA A 205 1.00 -9.26 -4.08
CA ALA A 205 1.59 -10.49 -3.54
C ALA A 205 0.62 -11.68 -3.52
N LEU A 206 -0.68 -11.42 -3.44
CA LEU A 206 -1.73 -12.45 -3.47
C LEU A 206 -2.22 -12.70 -4.90
N GLU A 207 -2.28 -11.65 -5.70
CA GLU A 207 -2.87 -11.65 -7.05
C GLU A 207 -1.91 -12.20 -8.11
N VAL A 208 -0.65 -11.75 -8.08
CA VAL A 208 0.39 -12.13 -9.05
C VAL A 208 1.68 -12.55 -8.31
N PRO A 209 1.65 -13.64 -7.51
CA PRO A 209 2.70 -13.97 -6.55
C PRO A 209 4.08 -14.17 -7.19
N GLU A 210 4.16 -14.81 -8.35
CA GLU A 210 5.42 -15.07 -9.05
C GLU A 210 6.05 -13.78 -9.58
N LEU A 211 5.21 -12.87 -10.09
CA LEU A 211 5.62 -11.55 -10.55
C LEU A 211 6.11 -10.73 -9.35
N PHE A 212 5.34 -10.67 -8.26
CA PHE A 212 5.72 -10.00 -7.02
C PHE A 212 7.05 -10.52 -6.45
N VAL A 213 7.26 -11.83 -6.42
CA VAL A 213 8.53 -12.42 -5.97
C VAL A 213 9.69 -12.01 -6.89
N THR A 214 9.46 -11.93 -8.20
CA THR A 214 10.47 -11.48 -9.17
C THR A 214 10.88 -10.04 -8.91
N GLU A 215 9.89 -9.16 -8.69
CA GLU A 215 10.10 -7.74 -8.36
C GLU A 215 10.92 -7.56 -7.08
N VAL A 216 10.52 -8.23 -5.99
CA VAL A 216 11.20 -8.14 -4.69
C VAL A 216 12.65 -8.65 -4.79
N ARG A 217 12.86 -9.77 -5.49
CA ARG A 217 14.21 -10.34 -5.70
C ARG A 217 15.10 -9.41 -6.53
N ALA A 218 14.59 -8.88 -7.64
CA ALA A 218 15.34 -7.98 -8.50
C ALA A 218 15.72 -6.69 -7.76
N CYS A 219 14.78 -6.13 -7.00
CA CYS A 219 14.99 -4.96 -6.17
C CYS A 219 16.10 -5.18 -5.13
N PHE A 220 15.97 -6.20 -4.28
CA PHE A 220 16.94 -6.41 -3.20
C PHE A 220 18.29 -6.96 -3.68
N ALA A 221 18.35 -7.61 -4.85
CA ALA A 221 19.62 -7.96 -5.48
C ALA A 221 20.44 -6.73 -5.93
N ALA A 222 19.78 -5.60 -6.21
CA ALA A 222 20.43 -4.33 -6.52
C ALA A 222 20.93 -3.59 -5.25
N MET A 223 20.56 -4.06 -4.06
CA MET A 223 20.94 -3.46 -2.78
C MET A 223 22.01 -4.29 -2.06
N LYS A 224 22.73 -3.66 -1.14
CA LYS A 224 23.68 -4.36 -0.26
C LYS A 224 23.06 -4.56 1.10
N LEU A 225 22.94 -5.82 1.54
CA LEU A 225 22.68 -6.18 2.94
C LEU A 225 23.96 -6.16 3.76
#